data_AF-A0A7J3QYU3-F1
#
_entry.id   AF-A0A7J3QYU3-F1
#
_cell.length_a   1.000
_cell.length_b   1.000
_cell.length_c   1.000
_cell.angle_alpha   90.00
_cell.angle_beta   90.00
_cell.angle_gamma   90.00
#
_symmetry.space_group_name_H-M   'P 1'
#
loop_
_entity.id
_entity.type
_entity.pdbx_description
1 polymer ?
#
loop_
_entity_poly.entity_id
_entity_poly.type
_entity_poly.pdbx_seq_one_letter_code
_entity_poly.pdbx_strand_id
1 'polypeptide(L)' 'MSEKVEGIAERMKQVQEQEERLKARMSKIKHKVAVISGKGGVGKSTVTVNLAVAFAMRGHVNRVGVLDADIHGPSVPKM' A
#
# COMPACT_ATOMS: atom_id res chain seq x y z
N MET A 1 11.85 -31.16 19.29
CA MET A 1 12.68 -29.99 18.93
C MET A 1 12.83 -29.82 17.42
N SER A 2 12.85 -30.92 16.63
CA SER A 2 12.90 -30.89 15.15
C SER A 2 11.71 -30.19 14.48
N GLU A 3 10.46 -30.57 14.82
CA GLU A 3 9.25 -30.03 14.15
C GLU A 3 9.10 -28.51 14.28
N LYS A 4 9.49 -27.92 15.42
CA LYS A 4 9.44 -26.45 15.59
C LYS A 4 10.46 -25.74 14.70
N VAL A 5 11.63 -26.35 14.48
CA VAL A 5 12.68 -25.78 13.62
C VAL A 5 12.25 -25.86 12.15
N GLU A 6 11.65 -26.96 11.74
CA GLU A 6 11.09 -27.14 10.39
C GLU A 6 9.96 -26.13 10.11
N GLY A 7 9.03 -25.94 11.06
CA GLY A 7 7.95 -24.97 10.92
C GLY A 7 8.44 -23.51 10.86
N ILE A 8 9.55 -23.17 11.51
CA ILE A 8 10.17 -21.84 11.39
C ILE A 8 10.80 -21.66 10.01
N ALA A 9 11.54 -22.66 9.53
CA ALA A 9 12.19 -22.62 8.23
C ALA A 9 11.18 -22.46 7.08
N GLU A 10 10.06 -23.16 7.15
CA GLU A 10 8.99 -23.05 6.15
C GLU A 10 8.35 -21.65 6.15
N ARG A 11 8.11 -21.08 7.35
CA ARG A 11 7.56 -19.73 7.49
C ARG A 11 8.52 -18.66 6.98
N MET A 12 9.82 -18.83 7.20
CA MET A 12 10.85 -17.95 6.63
C MET A 12 10.86 -18.01 5.11
N LYS A 13 10.75 -19.21 4.52
CA LYS A 13 10.64 -19.36 3.06
C LYS A 13 9.40 -18.67 2.50
N GLN A 14 8.26 -18.80 3.18
CA GLN A 14 7.02 -18.12 2.78
C GLN A 14 7.16 -16.58 2.83
N VAL A 15 7.79 -16.04 3.87
CA VAL A 15 8.05 -14.60 3.98
C VAL A 15 8.97 -14.12 2.85
N GLN A 16 10.05 -14.85 2.59
CA GLN A 16 10.99 -14.54 1.51
C GLN A 16 10.27 -14.49 0.15
N GLU A 17 9.45 -15.50 -0.17
CA GLU A 17 8.67 -15.54 -1.40
C GLU A 17 7.65 -14.40 -1.49
N GLN A 18 7.03 -14.00 -0.36
CA GLN A 18 6.12 -12.86 -0.32
C GLN A 18 6.85 -11.53 -0.56
N GLU A 19 8.03 -11.34 0.03
CA GLU A 19 8.85 -10.14 -0.18
C GLU A 19 9.30 -10.02 -1.64
N GLU A 20 9.74 -11.11 -2.26
CA GLU A 20 10.12 -11.12 -3.68
C GLU A 20 8.95 -10.74 -4.59
N ARG A 21 7.76 -11.31 -4.32
CA ARG A 21 6.52 -10.95 -5.03
C ARG A 21 6.16 -9.48 -4.83
N LEU A 22 6.29 -8.96 -3.61
CA LEU A 22 6.03 -7.56 -3.30
C LEU A 22 7.01 -6.67 -4.08
N LYS A 23 8.30 -6.97 -4.05
CA LYS A 23 9.33 -6.22 -4.77
C LYS A 23 9.07 -6.21 -6.28
N ALA A 24 8.69 -7.36 -6.86
CA ALA A 24 8.35 -7.48 -8.27
C ALA A 24 7.08 -6.71 -8.67
N ARG A 25 6.08 -6.61 -7.79
CA ARG A 25 4.88 -5.78 -8.02
C ARG A 25 5.21 -4.30 -7.90
N MET A 26 5.96 -3.92 -6.88
CA MET A 26 6.29 -2.53 -6.56
C MET A 26 7.33 -1.91 -7.49
N SER A 27 8.12 -2.71 -8.21
CA SER A 27 9.07 -2.23 -9.22
C SER A 27 8.38 -1.56 -10.42
N LYS A 28 7.12 -1.92 -10.69
CA LYS A 28 6.31 -1.31 -11.76
C LYS A 28 5.80 0.09 -11.40
N ILE A 29 5.86 0.48 -10.13
CA ILE A 29 5.35 1.77 -9.63
C ILE A 29 6.51 2.76 -9.51
N LYS A 30 6.55 3.74 -10.41
CA LYS A 30 7.63 4.74 -10.51
C LYS A 30 7.70 5.66 -9.29
N HIS A 31 6.55 6.10 -8.78
CA HIS A 31 6.45 7.03 -7.66
C HIS A 31 5.49 6.48 -6.60
N LYS A 32 5.93 6.49 -5.34
CA LYS A 32 5.17 6.04 -4.17
C LYS A 32 5.11 7.20 -3.18
N VAL A 33 3.91 7.72 -2.93
CA VAL A 33 3.69 8.89 -2.08
C VAL A 33 2.87 8.44 -0.88
N ALA A 34 3.40 8.65 0.32
CA ALA A 34 2.69 8.37 1.57
C ALA A 34 2.06 9.66 2.11
N VAL A 35 0.75 9.66 2.31
CA VAL A 35 0.02 10.75 2.96
C VAL A 35 -0.26 10.35 4.41
N ILE A 36 0.43 10.99 5.34
CA ILE A 36 0.38 10.68 6.77
C ILE A 36 -0.05 11.88 7.61
N SER A 37 -0.51 11.65 8.83
CA SER A 37 -0.86 12.70 9.79
C SER A 37 -0.74 12.20 11.22
N GLY A 38 -0.39 13.09 12.15
CA GLY A 38 -0.33 12.75 13.58
C GLY A 38 -1.67 12.67 14.31
N LYS A 39 -2.81 13.04 13.69
CA LYS A 39 -4.13 13.08 14.32
C LYS A 39 -5.26 12.61 13.39
N GLY A 40 -6.36 12.12 13.97
CA GLY A 40 -7.60 11.80 13.24
C GLY A 40 -8.33 13.07 12.76
N GLY A 41 -9.12 12.96 11.69
CA GLY A 41 -9.98 14.05 11.23
C GLY A 41 -9.31 15.21 10.48
N VAL A 42 -7.99 15.17 10.23
CA VAL A 42 -7.28 16.27 9.54
C VAL A 42 -7.45 16.29 8.01
N GLY A 43 -8.26 15.39 7.44
CA GLY A 43 -8.52 15.34 6.00
C GLY A 43 -7.49 14.59 5.15
N LYS A 44 -6.68 13.68 5.73
CA LYS A 44 -5.72 12.84 4.97
C LYS A 44 -6.33 12.22 3.72
N SER A 45 -7.44 11.49 3.87
CA SER A 45 -8.09 10.78 2.76
C SER A 45 -8.59 11.73 1.68
N THR A 46 -9.15 12.88 2.08
CA THR A 46 -9.57 13.94 1.17
C THR A 46 -8.40 14.46 0.34
N VAL A 47 -7.25 14.71 0.97
CA VAL A 47 -6.03 15.15 0.26
C VAL A 47 -5.53 14.03 -0.67
N THR A 48 -5.51 12.79 -0.22
CA THR A 48 -5.06 11.63 -1.02
C THR A 48 -5.89 11.46 -2.29
N VAL A 49 -7.23 11.48 -2.20
CA VAL A 49 -8.12 11.30 -3.36
C VAL A 49 -8.00 12.48 -4.32
N ASN A 50 -7.99 13.72 -3.83
CA ASN A 50 -7.85 14.88 -4.71
C ASN A 50 -6.48 14.94 -5.39
N LEU A 51 -5.41 14.52 -4.72
CA LEU A 51 -4.09 14.40 -5.34
C LEU A 51 -4.08 13.35 -6.46
N ALA A 52 -4.75 12.22 -6.24
CA ALA A 52 -4.90 11.17 -7.26
C ALA A 52 -5.67 11.69 -8.48
N VAL A 53 -6.79 12.39 -8.27
CA VAL A 53 -7.58 13.03 -9.34
C VAL A 53 -6.74 14.07 -10.08
N ALA A 54 -5.99 14.92 -9.37
CA ALA A 54 -5.13 15.92 -9.99
C ALA A 54 -4.05 15.29 -10.87
N PHE A 55 -3.41 14.20 -10.43
CA PHE A 55 -2.46 13.47 -11.27
C PHE A 55 -3.13 12.82 -12.48
N ALA A 56 -4.31 12.22 -12.30
CA ALA A 56 -5.08 11.65 -13.40
C ALA A 56 -5.37 12.71 -14.48
N MET A 57 -5.84 13.89 -14.07
CA MET A 57 -6.12 15.05 -14.93
C MET A 57 -4.88 15.61 -15.62
N ARG A 58 -3.68 15.45 -15.03
CA ARG A 58 -2.40 15.87 -15.63
C ARG A 58 -1.77 14.83 -16.56
N GLY A 59 -2.56 13.93 -17.13
CA GLY A 59 -2.09 12.95 -18.13
C GLY A 59 -1.63 11.61 -17.53
N HIS A 60 -2.02 11.30 -16.30
CA HIS A 60 -1.72 10.02 -15.65
C HIS A 60 -2.95 9.15 -15.39
N VAL A 61 -4.08 9.38 -16.07
CA VAL A 61 -5.38 8.74 -15.79
C VAL A 61 -5.34 7.22 -15.59
N ASN A 62 -4.51 6.47 -16.33
CA ASN A 62 -4.38 5.00 -16.21
C ASN A 62 -3.15 4.54 -15.42
N ARG A 63 -2.50 5.44 -14.67
CA ARG A 63 -1.23 5.20 -13.97
C ARG A 63 -1.25 5.64 -12.51
N VAL A 64 -2.41 6.05 -12.00
CA VAL A 64 -2.60 6.46 -10.61
C VAL A 64 -3.43 5.39 -9.91
N GLY A 65 -3.01 5.02 -8.71
CA GLY A 65 -3.76 4.13 -7.82
C GLY A 65 -3.70 4.68 -6.40
N VAL A 66 -4.74 4.41 -5.62
CA VAL A 66 -4.80 4.75 -4.20
C VAL A 66 -4.82 3.46 -3.39
N LEU A 67 -3.99 3.40 -2.35
CA LEU A 67 -4.03 2.36 -1.33
C LEU A 67 -4.49 3.02 -0.03
N ASP A 68 -5.65 2.60 0.48
CA ASP A 68 -6.10 2.98 1.82
C ASP A 68 -5.51 2.01 2.84
N ALA A 69 -4.58 2.51 3.66
CA ALA A 69 -3.94 1.74 4.72
C ALA A 69 -4.68 1.90 6.07
N ASP A 70 -5.76 2.69 6.12
CA ASP A 70 -6.57 2.86 7.33
C ASP A 70 -7.54 1.68 7.48
N ILE A 71 -7.11 0.66 8.23
CA ILE A 71 -7.88 -0.57 8.46
C ILE A 71 -9.14 -0.32 9.29
N HIS A 72 -9.11 0.65 10.22
CA HIS A 72 -10.19 0.88 11.18
C HIS A 72 -11.25 1.86 10.70
N GLY A 73 -10.90 2.73 9.74
CA GLY A 73 -11.82 3.71 9.16
C GLY A 73 -11.57 3.97 7.68
N PRO A 74 -11.65 2.95 6.80
CA PRO A 74 -11.41 3.14 5.38
C PRO A 74 -12.46 4.12 4.83
N SER A 75 -11.97 5.19 4.23
CA SER A 75 -12.79 6.30 3.77
C SER A 75 -12.65 6.51 2.27
N VAL A 76 -11.55 6.07 1.67
CA VAL A 76 -11.29 6.19 0.23
C VAL A 76 -12.34 5.48 -0.62
N PRO A 77 -12.82 4.25 -0.33
CA PRO A 77 -13.79 3.58 -1.20
C PRO A 77 -15.15 4.28 -1.32
N LYS A 78 -15.45 5.22 -0.42
CA LYS A 78 -16.70 5.99 -0.39
C LYS A 78 -16.57 7.37 -1.05
N MET A 79 -15.35 7.76 -1.44
CA MET A 79 -15.00 9.04 -2.05
C MET A 79 -14.78 8.87 -3.55
#